data_AF-A0A8K1FRV9-F1
#
_entry.id   AF-A0A8K1FRV9-F1
#
_cell.length_a   1.000
_cell.length_b   1.000
_cell.length_c   1.000
_cell.angle_alpha   90.00
_cell.angle_beta   90.00
_cell.angle_gamma   90.00
#
_symmetry.space_group_name_H-M   'P 1'
#
loop_
_entity.id
_entity.type
_entity.pdbx_description
1 polymer ?
#
loop_
_entity_poly.entity_id
_entity_poly.type
_entity_poly.pdbx_seq_one_letter_code
_entity_poly.pdbx_strand_id
1 'polypeptide(L)'
;MSSKSTRINSYKIIVTGIVQGVGFRPFVYRIAMRSGLKGYVKNLGGSEVEIRVEGSQERIGDFMNSLFKEIPKPARIEKIIINEDQFVGFDNFSIVPSGKSKKEPSQIPPDFAVCDDCLKEVLDKDNRRHRYPFNSCAYCGPRFSMMYDIPYDRENTSMREFPLCELCNKEYQDPTDERRFDAQGI
;
A
#
# COMPACT_ATOMS: atom_id res chain seq x y z
N MET A 1 -22.44 27.54 24.09
CA MET A 1 -21.23 27.33 23.27
C MET A 1 -21.63 26.47 22.08
N SER A 2 -21.80 27.08 20.91
CA SER A 2 -22.27 26.39 19.71
C SER A 2 -21.15 25.46 19.20
N SER A 3 -21.41 24.15 19.13
CA SER A 3 -20.48 23.19 18.54
C SER A 3 -20.28 23.57 17.08
N LYS A 4 -19.09 24.08 16.71
CA LYS A 4 -18.73 24.24 15.31
C LYS A 4 -18.80 22.84 14.68
N SER A 5 -19.83 22.59 13.87
CA SER A 5 -19.91 21.40 13.04
C SER A 5 -18.66 21.39 12.16
N THR A 6 -17.73 20.48 12.43
CA THR A 6 -16.50 20.35 11.66
C THR A 6 -16.91 19.89 10.26
N ARG A 7 -16.74 20.76 9.25
CA ARG A 7 -17.01 20.41 7.86
C ARG A 7 -16.16 19.19 7.49
N ILE A 8 -16.83 18.10 7.13
CA ILE A 8 -16.18 16.90 6.61
C ILE A 8 -16.03 17.08 5.11
N ASN A 9 -14.81 16.92 4.62
CA ASN A 9 -14.47 16.93 3.21
C ASN A 9 -14.20 15.50 2.75
N SER A 10 -14.47 15.24 1.48
CA SER A 10 -14.21 13.97 0.82
C SER A 10 -13.39 14.24 -0.42
N TYR A 11 -12.28 13.53 -0.58
CA TYR A 11 -11.41 13.63 -1.75
C TYR A 11 -11.15 12.27 -2.35
N LYS A 12 -11.13 12.25 -3.68
CA LYS A 12 -10.60 11.17 -4.48
C LYS A 12 -9.25 11.59 -5.04
N ILE A 13 -8.22 10.83 -4.68
CA ILE A 13 -6.83 11.06 -5.04
C ILE A 13 -6.38 9.92 -5.94
N ILE A 14 -5.89 10.25 -7.12
CA ILE A 14 -5.25 9.30 -8.04
C ILE A 14 -3.75 9.58 -8.02
N VAL A 15 -2.98 8.62 -7.56
CA VAL A 15 -1.51 8.66 -7.55
C VAL A 15 -1.01 7.77 -8.67
N THR A 16 -0.14 8.29 -9.54
CA THR A 16 0.44 7.56 -10.68
C THR A 16 1.95 7.55 -10.58
N GLY A 17 2.57 6.41 -10.90
CA GLY A 17 4.02 6.24 -10.97
C GLY A 17 4.42 4.80 -10.64
N ILE A 18 5.61 4.62 -10.07
CA ILE A 18 6.03 3.35 -9.46
C ILE A 18 5.43 3.30 -8.05
N VAL A 19 4.13 3.01 -7.99
CA VAL A 19 3.34 2.99 -6.73
C VAL A 19 2.63 1.66 -6.47
N GLN A 20 2.77 0.69 -7.37
CA GLN A 20 2.29 -0.68 -7.15
C GLN A 20 3.47 -1.62 -6.88
N GLY A 21 3.27 -2.61 -6.01
CA GLY A 21 4.33 -3.54 -5.63
C GLY A 21 5.49 -2.94 -4.84
N VAL A 22 5.29 -1.81 -4.18
CA VAL A 22 6.34 -1.08 -3.44
C VAL A 22 5.93 -0.75 -2.00
N GLY A 23 4.93 -1.47 -1.47
CA GLY A 23 4.39 -1.23 -0.13
C GLY A 23 3.53 0.04 -0.02
N PHE A 24 3.05 0.58 -1.14
CA PHE A 24 2.32 1.85 -1.15
C PHE A 24 0.93 1.77 -0.48
N ARG A 25 0.16 0.69 -0.71
CA ARG A 25 -1.16 0.52 -0.05
C ARG A 25 -1.05 0.43 1.48
N PRO A 26 -0.13 -0.39 2.06
CA PRO A 26 0.19 -0.34 3.49
C PRO A 26 0.58 1.05 3.99
N PHE A 27 1.44 1.74 3.24
CA PHE A 27 1.88 3.08 3.60
C PHE A 27 0.70 4.06 3.68
N VAL A 28 -0.13 4.12 2.64
CA VAL A 28 -1.35 4.96 2.60
C VAL A 28 -2.29 4.63 3.75
N TYR A 29 -2.51 3.34 4.02
CA TYR A 29 -3.32 2.89 5.15
C TYR A 29 -2.79 3.44 6.48
N ARG A 30 -1.48 3.29 6.75
CA ARG A 30 -0.87 3.73 8.01
C ARG A 30 -1.01 5.25 8.20
N ILE A 31 -0.70 6.03 7.17
CA ILE A 31 -0.79 7.50 7.28
C ILE A 31 -2.25 7.97 7.40
N ALA A 32 -3.20 7.32 6.72
CA ALA A 32 -4.63 7.64 6.84
C ALA A 32 -5.14 7.36 8.25
N MET A 33 -4.79 6.20 8.82
CA MET A 33 -5.13 5.84 10.20
C MET A 33 -4.49 6.80 11.21
N ARG A 34 -3.22 7.15 11.04
CA ARG A 34 -2.50 8.12 11.90
C ARG A 34 -3.13 9.51 11.86
N SER A 35 -3.62 9.95 10.70
CA SER A 35 -4.35 11.20 10.52
C SER A 35 -5.82 11.12 10.95
N GLY A 36 -6.31 9.96 11.39
CA GLY A 36 -7.71 9.79 11.81
C GLY A 36 -8.72 9.99 10.66
N LEU A 37 -8.33 9.61 9.45
CA LEU A 37 -9.17 9.64 8.24
C LEU A 37 -9.89 8.30 8.04
N LYS A 38 -11.00 8.36 7.31
CA LYS A 38 -11.80 7.21 6.88
C LYS A 38 -11.81 7.12 5.36
N GLY A 39 -12.03 5.94 4.79
CA GLY A 39 -12.01 5.74 3.34
C GLY A 39 -11.32 4.46 2.90
N TYR A 40 -10.63 4.50 1.77
CA TYR A 40 -9.94 3.33 1.25
C TYR A 40 -8.74 3.65 0.36
N VAL A 41 -7.93 2.62 0.11
CA VAL A 41 -6.91 2.60 -0.94
C VAL A 41 -7.01 1.32 -1.76
N LYS A 42 -6.80 1.41 -3.08
CA LYS A 42 -6.73 0.24 -3.99
C LYS A 42 -5.84 0.50 -5.20
N ASN A 43 -5.27 -0.57 -5.75
CA ASN A 43 -4.60 -0.51 -7.04
C ASN A 43 -5.64 -0.44 -8.17
N LEU A 44 -5.29 0.20 -9.28
CA LEU A 44 -6.04 0.19 -10.53
C LEU A 44 -5.29 -0.60 -11.60
N GLY A 45 -5.92 -0.86 -12.75
CA GLY A 45 -5.38 -1.69 -13.83
C GLY A 45 -4.27 -1.03 -14.66
N GLY A 46 -3.73 0.12 -14.23
CA GLY A 46 -2.55 0.75 -14.81
C GLY A 46 -1.47 0.97 -13.75
N SER A 47 -0.77 2.09 -13.83
CA SER A 47 0.22 2.52 -12.82
C SER A 47 -0.40 3.33 -11.68
N GLU A 48 -1.74 3.34 -11.57
CA GLU A 48 -2.43 4.18 -10.62
C GLU A 48 -2.81 3.46 -9.33
N VAL A 49 -2.80 4.21 -8.25
CA VAL A 49 -3.44 3.90 -6.97
C VAL A 49 -4.55 4.92 -6.74
N GLU A 50 -5.74 4.42 -6.45
CA GLU A 50 -6.87 5.25 -6.04
C GLU A 50 -6.96 5.27 -4.51
N ILE A 51 -7.03 6.48 -3.96
CA ILE A 51 -7.23 6.72 -2.54
C ILE A 51 -8.49 7.57 -2.39
N ARG A 52 -9.40 7.16 -1.52
CA ARG A 52 -10.52 8.00 -1.09
C ARG A 52 -10.37 8.27 0.39
N VAL A 53 -10.46 9.54 0.77
CA VAL A 53 -10.33 9.98 2.17
C VAL A 53 -11.46 10.91 2.56
N GLU A 54 -11.97 10.72 3.76
CA GLU A 54 -12.98 11.56 4.41
C GLU A 54 -12.49 12.02 5.77
N GLY A 55 -12.64 13.31 6.05
CA GLY A 55 -12.24 13.90 7.33
C GLY A 55 -12.31 15.42 7.35
N SER A 56 -11.83 16.01 8.44
CA SER A 56 -11.67 17.47 8.50
C SER A 56 -10.56 17.93 7.56
N GLN A 57 -10.61 19.20 7.14
CA GLN A 57 -9.56 19.80 6.30
C GLN A 57 -8.16 19.66 6.90
N GLU A 58 -8.04 19.80 8.22
CA GLU A 58 -6.78 19.67 8.96
C GLU A 58 -6.18 18.26 8.80
N ARG A 59 -6.98 17.21 9.08
CA ARG A 59 -6.56 15.81 8.98
C ARG A 59 -6.17 15.43 7.55
N ILE A 60 -6.90 15.95 6.57
CA ILE A 60 -6.58 15.76 5.15
C ILE A 60 -5.25 16.46 4.82
N GLY A 61 -5.02 17.65 5.35
CA GLY A 61 -3.74 18.36 5.24
C GLY A 61 -2.57 17.54 5.80
N ASP A 62 -2.72 16.96 6.99
CA ASP A 62 -1.70 16.09 7.61
C ASP A 62 -1.42 14.85 6.75
N PHE A 63 -2.47 14.20 6.27
CA PHE A 63 -2.35 13.05 5.37
C PHE A 63 -1.58 13.41 4.10
N MET A 64 -1.93 14.53 3.45
CA MET A 64 -1.23 14.99 2.25
C MET A 64 0.24 15.27 2.53
N ASN A 65 0.54 15.94 3.66
CA ASN A 65 1.93 16.21 4.06
C ASN A 65 2.74 14.92 4.21
N SER A 66 2.19 13.91 4.88
CA SER A 66 2.83 12.60 5.01
C SER A 66 2.95 11.86 3.67
N LEU A 67 1.92 11.93 2.82
CA LEU A 67 1.92 11.33 1.48
C LEU A 67 3.07 11.85 0.61
N PHE A 68 3.51 13.10 0.80
CA PHE A 68 4.66 13.68 0.08
C PHE A 68 6.01 13.44 0.76
N LYS A 69 6.06 13.42 2.09
CA LYS A 69 7.33 13.41 2.85
C LYS A 69 7.84 12.03 3.25
N GLU A 70 6.94 11.06 3.40
CA GLU A 70 7.22 9.76 4.02
C GLU A 70 7.10 8.59 3.03
N ILE A 71 7.10 8.89 1.72
CA ILE A 71 6.95 7.90 0.65
C ILE A 71 7.96 6.74 0.83
N PRO A 72 7.54 5.47 0.70
CA PRO A 72 8.45 4.33 0.77
C PRO A 72 9.60 4.47 -0.24
N LYS A 73 10.83 4.13 0.17
CA LYS A 73 12.03 4.20 -0.70
C LYS A 73 11.87 3.63 -2.12
N PRO A 74 11.24 2.45 -2.33
CA PRO A 74 11.08 1.91 -3.68
C PRO A 74 9.96 2.58 -4.49
N ALA A 75 9.13 3.43 -3.88
CA ALA A 75 8.03 4.09 -4.55
C ALA A 75 8.47 5.42 -5.18
N ARG A 76 7.92 5.72 -6.36
CA ARG A 76 8.12 6.99 -7.04
C ARG A 76 6.78 7.52 -7.54
N ILE A 77 6.39 8.69 -7.05
CA ILE A 77 5.21 9.39 -7.52
C ILE A 77 5.60 10.30 -8.69
N GLU A 78 4.90 10.19 -9.81
CA GLU A 78 5.08 11.05 -10.99
C GLU A 78 3.97 12.07 -11.13
N LYS A 79 2.74 11.69 -10.74
CA LYS A 79 1.55 12.53 -10.87
C LYS A 79 0.57 12.23 -9.75
N ILE A 80 -0.03 13.29 -9.22
CA ILE A 80 -1.15 13.22 -8.28
C ILE A 80 -2.28 14.08 -8.84
N ILE A 81 -3.48 13.51 -8.94
CA ILE A 81 -4.71 14.23 -9.23
C ILE A 81 -5.60 14.16 -7.99
N ILE A 82 -6.04 15.31 -7.49
CA ILE A 82 -6.93 15.42 -6.32
C ILE A 82 -8.23 16.05 -6.81
N ASN A 83 -9.34 15.37 -6.59
CA ASN A 83 -10.67 15.91 -6.86
C ASN A 83 -11.52 15.83 -5.60
N GLU A 84 -12.33 16.86 -5.35
CA GLU A 84 -13.43 16.73 -4.40
C GLU A 84 -14.35 15.58 -4.84
N ASP A 85 -14.83 14.83 -3.88
CA ASP A 85 -15.72 13.69 -4.10
C ASP A 85 -16.94 13.81 -3.17
N GLN A 86 -17.97 13.03 -3.46
CA GLN A 86 -19.14 12.96 -2.61
C GLN A 86 -18.77 12.34 -1.25
N PHE A 87 -19.41 12.81 -0.19
CA PHE A 87 -19.31 12.18 1.12
C PHE A 87 -20.15 10.89 1.11
N VAL A 88 -19.51 9.78 1.44
CA VAL A 88 -20.08 8.43 1.52
C VAL A 88 -20.32 8.04 2.98
N GLY A 89 -19.43 8.44 3.89
CA GLY A 89 -19.53 8.14 5.32
C GLY A 89 -18.91 6.81 5.69
N PHE A 90 -17.63 6.61 5.36
CA PHE A 90 -16.93 5.36 5.70
C PHE A 90 -16.76 5.19 7.23
N ASP A 91 -16.88 3.96 7.72
CA ASP A 91 -16.70 3.65 9.14
C ASP A 91 -15.22 3.65 9.55
N ASN A 92 -14.35 3.16 8.67
CA ASN A 92 -12.91 3.02 8.87
C ASN A 92 -12.13 3.39 7.60
N PHE A 93 -10.80 3.26 7.66
CA PHE A 93 -9.95 3.24 6.46
C PHE A 93 -9.56 1.79 6.14
N SER A 94 -9.59 1.39 4.88
CA SER A 94 -9.30 0.00 4.48
C SER A 94 -8.49 -0.12 3.19
N ILE A 95 -7.71 -1.20 3.05
CA ILE A 95 -7.18 -1.64 1.76
C ILE A 95 -8.27 -2.50 1.12
N VAL A 96 -8.80 -2.07 -0.03
CA VAL A 96 -9.91 -2.77 -0.71
C VAL A 96 -9.40 -3.48 -1.98
N PRO A 97 -10.15 -4.46 -2.51
CA PRO A 97 -9.75 -5.18 -3.72
C PRO A 97 -9.44 -4.25 -4.89
N SER A 98 -8.44 -4.61 -5.66
CA SER A 98 -7.97 -3.80 -6.78
C SER A 98 -9.01 -3.71 -7.90
N GLY A 99 -9.04 -2.56 -8.56
CA GLY A 99 -9.93 -2.29 -9.69
C GLY A 99 -9.28 -2.61 -11.03
N LYS A 100 -10.10 -2.90 -12.04
CA LYS A 100 -9.64 -3.17 -13.42
C LYS A 100 -9.57 -1.94 -14.32
N SER A 101 -10.03 -0.78 -13.86
CA SER A 101 -10.01 0.45 -14.66
C SER A 101 -8.57 0.88 -14.93
N LYS A 102 -8.25 1.24 -16.17
CA LYS A 102 -6.91 1.66 -16.60
C LYS A 102 -7.02 3.00 -17.32
N LYS A 103 -6.27 4.01 -16.90
CA LYS A 103 -6.16 5.29 -17.63
C LYS A 103 -4.76 5.54 -18.13
N GLU A 104 -3.75 5.11 -17.37
CA GLU A 104 -2.34 5.25 -17.69
C GLU A 104 -1.69 3.89 -17.97
N PRO A 105 -0.60 3.82 -18.75
CA PRO A 105 0.18 2.59 -18.91
C PRO A 105 0.75 2.13 -17.56
N SER A 106 0.90 0.81 -17.38
CA SER A 106 1.49 0.26 -16.15
C SER A 106 2.98 0.57 -16.08
N GLN A 107 3.44 0.85 -14.85
CA GLN A 107 4.84 1.01 -14.49
C GLN A 107 5.17 -0.06 -13.48
N ILE A 108 5.72 -1.17 -13.99
CA ILE A 108 6.08 -2.31 -13.17
C ILE A 108 7.44 -1.99 -12.51
N PRO A 109 7.57 -2.05 -11.18
CA PRO A 109 8.86 -1.84 -10.54
C PRO A 109 9.88 -2.89 -10.97
N PRO A 110 11.18 -2.52 -11.04
CA PRO A 110 12.24 -3.51 -11.24
C PRO A 110 12.33 -4.45 -10.03
N ASP A 111 13.04 -5.56 -10.21
CA ASP A 111 13.39 -6.43 -9.08
C ASP A 111 14.33 -5.69 -8.10
N PHE A 112 14.16 -5.92 -6.81
CA PHE A 112 14.97 -5.31 -5.76
C PHE A 112 15.79 -6.35 -5.02
N ALA A 113 17.04 -6.03 -4.71
CA ALA A 113 17.86 -6.81 -3.79
C ALA A 113 17.23 -6.87 -2.39
N VAL A 114 17.60 -7.88 -1.60
CA VAL A 114 17.15 -8.01 -0.20
C VAL A 114 17.49 -6.74 0.59
N CYS A 115 16.54 -6.22 1.38
CA CYS A 115 16.81 -5.08 2.26
C CYS A 115 17.53 -5.52 3.54
N ASP A 116 18.19 -4.58 4.21
CA ASP A 116 18.94 -4.83 5.44
C ASP A 116 18.11 -5.53 6.53
N ASP A 117 16.82 -5.19 6.65
CA ASP A 117 15.95 -5.81 7.65
C ASP A 117 15.62 -7.26 7.33
N CYS A 118 15.34 -7.57 6.05
CA CYS A 118 15.13 -8.96 5.63
C CYS A 118 16.42 -9.77 5.74
N LEU A 119 17.57 -9.15 5.48
CA LEU A 119 18.88 -9.78 5.64
C LEU A 119 19.16 -10.12 7.11
N LYS A 120 18.87 -9.19 8.04
CA LYS A 120 18.98 -9.45 9.49
C LYS A 120 18.15 -10.65 9.92
N GLU A 121 16.89 -10.76 9.47
CA GLU A 121 16.02 -11.89 9.82
C GLU A 121 16.53 -13.23 9.28
N VAL A 122 17.13 -13.24 8.08
CA VAL A 122 17.69 -14.47 7.50
C VAL A 122 18.94 -14.92 8.26
N LEU A 123 19.70 -13.97 8.83
CA LEU A 123 20.92 -14.24 9.59
C LEU A 123 20.67 -14.51 11.09
N ASP A 124 19.51 -14.13 11.61
CA ASP A 124 19.11 -14.33 13.00
C ASP A 124 18.64 -15.78 13.24
N LYS A 125 19.29 -16.48 14.17
CA LYS A 125 19.01 -17.89 14.50
C LYS A 125 17.67 -18.09 15.21
N ASP A 126 17.19 -17.07 15.90
CA ASP A 126 15.94 -17.12 16.66
C ASP A 126 14.73 -16.68 15.82
N ASN A 127 14.98 -16.17 14.62
CA ASN A 127 13.92 -15.77 13.70
C ASN A 127 13.36 -16.99 12.95
N ARG A 128 12.03 -17.05 12.77
CA ARG A 128 11.37 -18.13 12.01
C ARG A 128 11.82 -18.21 10.54
N ARG A 129 12.43 -17.14 10.01
CA ARG A 129 12.98 -17.03 8.66
C ARG A 129 14.49 -17.23 8.60
N HIS A 130 15.12 -17.71 9.67
CA HIS A 130 16.53 -18.06 9.68
C HIS A 130 16.87 -18.95 8.49
N ARG A 131 17.83 -18.51 7.65
CA ARG A 131 18.27 -19.19 6.42
C ARG A 131 17.16 -19.46 5.38
N TYR A 132 16.02 -18.76 5.45
CA TYR A 132 14.98 -18.88 4.44
C TYR A 132 15.39 -18.16 3.14
N PRO A 133 15.61 -18.88 2.03
CA PRO A 133 16.24 -18.32 0.82
C PRO A 133 15.35 -17.33 0.06
N PHE A 134 14.03 -17.39 0.28
CA PHE A 134 13.06 -16.54 -0.42
C PHE A 134 12.48 -15.45 0.49
N ASN A 135 13.20 -15.05 1.55
CA ASN A 135 12.71 -13.98 2.43
C ASN A 135 12.58 -12.66 1.65
N SER A 136 11.41 -12.04 1.73
CA SER A 136 11.13 -10.73 1.17
C SER A 136 10.15 -9.95 2.06
N CYS A 137 9.96 -8.68 1.73
CA CYS A 137 8.94 -7.83 2.33
C CYS A 137 8.32 -6.92 1.27
N ALA A 138 7.40 -6.04 1.67
CA ALA A 138 6.76 -5.07 0.78
C ALA A 138 7.77 -4.17 0.03
N TYR A 139 8.99 -4.01 0.56
CA TYR A 139 10.01 -3.09 0.06
C TYR A 139 11.17 -3.74 -0.72
N CYS A 140 11.29 -5.08 -0.74
CA CYS A 140 12.37 -5.77 -1.44
C CYS A 140 11.95 -7.09 -2.09
N GLY A 141 12.84 -7.71 -2.88
CA GLY A 141 12.60 -8.98 -3.56
C GLY A 141 12.14 -8.83 -5.01
N PRO A 142 11.77 -9.95 -5.67
CA PRO A 142 11.34 -9.94 -7.06
C PRO A 142 10.07 -9.12 -7.25
N ARG A 143 9.93 -8.49 -8.41
CA ARG A 143 8.78 -7.70 -8.85
C ARG A 143 8.47 -8.01 -10.30
N PHE A 144 9.18 -7.38 -11.23
CA PHE A 144 9.02 -7.60 -12.66
C PHE A 144 9.14 -9.08 -13.02
N SER A 145 10.15 -9.77 -12.49
CA SER A 145 10.40 -11.18 -12.77
C SER A 145 9.31 -12.14 -12.30
N MET A 146 8.43 -11.73 -11.37
CA MET A 146 7.36 -12.57 -10.83
C MET A 146 5.96 -12.21 -11.33
N MET A 147 5.80 -11.12 -12.10
CA MET A 147 4.48 -10.61 -12.49
C MET A 147 3.95 -11.30 -13.75
N TYR A 148 2.68 -11.70 -13.74
CA TYR A 148 1.95 -12.16 -14.92
C TYR A 148 1.02 -11.09 -15.50
N ASP A 149 0.36 -10.31 -14.63
CA ASP A 149 -0.59 -9.28 -15.03
C ASP A 149 -0.67 -8.15 -13.99
N ILE A 150 -1.44 -7.13 -14.32
CA ILE A 150 -1.75 -5.96 -13.49
C ILE A 150 -3.22 -5.99 -13.07
N PRO A 151 -3.59 -5.43 -11.91
CA PRO A 151 -2.77 -4.75 -10.89
C PRO A 151 -1.82 -5.69 -10.11
N TYR A 152 -0.82 -5.11 -9.43
CA TYR A 152 0.11 -5.89 -8.59
C TYR A 152 -0.62 -6.45 -7.36
N ASP A 153 -1.06 -7.70 -7.50
CA ASP A 153 -1.68 -8.52 -6.48
C ASP A 153 -1.13 -9.94 -6.58
N ARG A 154 -1.13 -10.66 -5.46
CA ARG A 154 -0.56 -12.01 -5.38
C ARG A 154 -1.10 -12.94 -6.48
N GLU A 155 -2.40 -12.88 -6.75
CA GLU A 155 -3.09 -13.67 -7.79
C GLU A 155 -2.57 -13.43 -9.21
N ASN A 156 -2.00 -12.25 -9.47
CA ASN A 156 -1.42 -11.84 -10.74
C ASN A 156 0.09 -12.06 -10.82
N THR A 157 0.65 -12.90 -9.94
CA THR A 157 2.09 -13.18 -9.86
C THR A 157 2.36 -14.68 -9.76
N SER A 158 3.60 -15.10 -9.88
CA SER A 158 4.02 -16.49 -9.62
C SER A 158 3.70 -16.96 -8.20
N MET A 159 3.52 -16.04 -7.24
CA MET A 159 3.15 -16.36 -5.86
C MET A 159 1.71 -16.87 -5.70
N ARG A 160 0.87 -16.78 -6.74
CA ARG A 160 -0.49 -17.34 -6.74
C ARG A 160 -0.53 -18.85 -6.48
N GLU A 161 0.53 -19.56 -6.84
CA GLU A 161 0.64 -21.03 -6.69
C GLU A 161 1.09 -21.44 -5.29
N PHE A 162 1.44 -20.47 -4.43
CA PHE A 162 1.92 -20.70 -3.07
C PHE A 162 0.95 -20.06 -2.07
N PRO A 163 -0.11 -20.75 -1.62
CA PRO A 163 -1.01 -20.23 -0.60
C PRO A 163 -0.27 -19.86 0.69
N LEU A 164 -0.67 -18.76 1.34
CA LEU A 164 -0.07 -18.34 2.60
C LEU A 164 -0.38 -19.36 3.70
N CYS A 165 0.64 -19.79 4.43
CA CYS A 165 0.43 -20.53 5.67
C CYS A 165 -0.15 -19.60 6.75
N GLU A 166 -0.63 -20.17 7.85
CA GLU A 166 -1.28 -19.41 8.94
C GLU A 166 -0.42 -18.25 9.46
N LEU A 167 0.88 -18.46 9.65
CA LEU A 167 1.79 -17.43 10.16
C LEU A 167 2.02 -16.29 9.17
N CYS A 168 2.21 -16.60 7.88
CA CYS A 168 2.36 -15.57 6.86
C CYS A 168 1.03 -14.82 6.63
N ASN A 169 -0.11 -15.50 6.73
CA ASN A 169 -1.42 -14.84 6.63
C ASN A 169 -1.66 -13.87 7.80
N LYS A 170 -1.23 -14.21 9.02
CA LYS A 170 -1.28 -13.29 10.16
C LYS A 170 -0.50 -12.00 9.89
N GLU A 171 0.75 -12.11 9.46
CA GLU A 171 1.57 -10.93 9.12
C GLU A 171 1.01 -10.16 7.91
N TYR A 172 0.45 -10.86 6.91
CA TYR A 172 -0.19 -10.23 5.75
C TYR A 172 -1.39 -9.37 6.13
N GLN A 173 -2.14 -9.79 7.15
CA GLN A 173 -3.36 -9.12 7.60
C GLN A 173 -3.13 -8.14 8.77
N ASP A 174 -1.96 -8.17 9.41
CA ASP A 174 -1.66 -7.35 10.58
C ASP A 174 -1.20 -5.94 10.18
N PRO A 175 -2.02 -4.89 10.39
CA PRO A 175 -1.65 -3.52 10.04
C PRO A 175 -0.47 -2.96 10.87
N THR A 176 -0.10 -3.64 11.96
CA THR A 176 1.05 -3.27 12.79
C THR A 176 2.37 -3.83 12.24
N ASP A 177 2.34 -4.84 11.36
CA ASP A 177 3.52 -5.30 10.63
C ASP A 177 3.81 -4.35 9.45
N GLU A 178 4.66 -3.36 9.71
CA GLU A 178 5.04 -2.35 8.71
C GLU A 178 5.66 -2.94 7.43
N ARG A 179 6.24 -4.14 7.48
CA ARG A 179 6.99 -4.72 6.36
C ARG A 179 6.20 -5.78 5.59
N ARG A 180 5.25 -6.46 6.24
CA ARG A 180 4.54 -7.60 5.66
C ARG A 180 3.03 -7.45 5.57
N PHE A 181 2.44 -6.42 6.18
CA PHE A 181 1.07 -6.04 5.91
C PHE A 181 0.85 -5.84 4.41
N ASP A 182 -0.08 -6.59 3.81
CA ASP A 182 -0.40 -6.59 2.38
C ASP A 182 0.83 -6.76 1.44
N ALA A 183 1.89 -7.46 1.90
CA ALA A 183 3.06 -7.75 1.09
C ALA A 183 2.79 -8.94 0.16
N GLN A 184 2.62 -8.69 -1.14
CA GLN A 184 2.17 -9.73 -2.09
C GLN A 184 3.20 -10.85 -2.35
N GLY A 185 4.49 -10.58 -2.08
CA GLY A 185 5.62 -11.47 -2.37
C GLY A 185 6.09 -12.34 -1.19
N ILE A 186 5.34 -12.41 -0.09
CA ILE A 186 5.70 -13.19 1.11
C ILE A 186 5.16 -14.62 1.12
#